data_AF-A0A561DXB7-F1
#
_entry.id   AF-A0A561DXB7-F1
#
_cell.length_a   1.000
_cell.length_b   1.000
_cell.length_c   1.000
_cell.angle_alpha   90.00
_cell.angle_beta   90.00
_cell.angle_gamma   90.00
#
_symmetry.space_group_name_H-M   'P 1'
#
loop_
_entity.id
_entity.type
_entity.pdbx_description
1 polymer ?
#
loop_
_entity_poly.entity_id
_entity_poly.type
_entity_poly.pdbx_seq_one_letter_code
_entity_poly.pdbx_strand_id
1 'polypeptide(L)'
;MKRFLEWPIRLALIFAGFLFIFNFPFLLSIGKTTILVNFQPFWVSVITDFQLLLDIKNSQAFDLLRELTLFESYSYTMKILLGCLLVVTILSMVISILVMIAPGRIRDGLKKMIDFFEAVPDLLIIFFIQFFVIMLYKTTGVKLLQLYGVFGAKPYFVPIVTISFLPLFLLIQFLTNEIIFCLLKS
;
A
#
# COMPACT_ATOMS: atom_id res chain seq x y z
N MET A 1 -9.12 33.66 -25.46
CA MET A 1 -9.59 34.03 -24.10
C MET A 1 -10.38 32.93 -23.39
N LYS A 2 -11.15 32.05 -24.09
CA LYS A 2 -11.89 30.94 -23.45
C LYS A 2 -11.02 29.99 -22.60
N ARG A 3 -9.82 29.64 -23.09
CA ARG A 3 -8.88 28.74 -22.39
C ARG A 3 -8.35 29.30 -21.05
N PHE A 4 -8.34 30.61 -20.83
CA PHE A 4 -7.83 31.20 -19.59
C PHE A 4 -8.85 31.11 -18.45
N LEU A 5 -10.15 31.17 -18.78
CA LEU A 5 -11.25 31.06 -17.80
C LEU A 5 -11.54 29.60 -17.42
N GLU A 6 -11.15 28.63 -18.25
CA GLU A 6 -11.34 27.20 -17.97
C GLU A 6 -10.49 26.68 -16.81
N TRP A 7 -9.27 27.21 -16.63
CA TRP A 7 -8.35 26.78 -15.56
C TRP A 7 -8.88 27.04 -14.14
N PRO A 8 -9.33 28.26 -13.77
CA PRO A 8 -9.87 28.50 -12.44
C PRO A 8 -11.15 27.70 -12.17
N ILE A 9 -11.99 27.50 -13.18
CA ILE A 9 -13.21 26.70 -13.06
C ILE A 9 -12.87 25.23 -12.81
N ARG A 10 -11.90 24.66 -13.55
CA ARG A 10 -11.44 23.28 -13.32
C ARG A 10 -10.83 23.11 -11.93
N LEU A 11 -10.02 24.06 -11.47
CA LEU A 11 -9.46 24.04 -10.12
C LEU A 11 -10.57 24.09 -9.05
N ALA A 12 -11.56 24.98 -9.22
CA ALA A 12 -12.69 25.05 -8.32
C ALA A 12 -13.49 23.75 -8.27
N LEU A 13 -13.72 23.10 -9.43
CA LEU A 13 -14.39 21.80 -9.49
C LEU A 13 -13.59 20.69 -8.80
N ILE A 14 -12.27 20.65 -9.00
CA ILE A 14 -11.39 19.66 -8.35
C ILE A 14 -11.45 19.84 -6.83
N PHE A 15 -11.36 21.07 -6.33
CA PHE A 15 -11.46 21.36 -4.90
C PHE A 15 -12.83 21.00 -4.33
N ALA A 16 -13.92 21.34 -5.03
CA ALA A 16 -15.27 20.99 -4.62
C ALA A 16 -15.46 19.46 -4.59
N GLY A 17 -14.95 18.75 -5.60
CA GLY A 17 -14.99 17.29 -5.66
C GLY A 17 -14.19 16.63 -4.54
N PHE A 18 -12.99 17.15 -4.25
CA PHE A 18 -12.17 16.68 -3.14
C PHE A 18 -12.90 16.80 -1.80
N LEU A 19 -13.46 17.98 -1.49
CA LEU A 19 -14.20 18.21 -0.25
C LEU A 19 -15.44 17.32 -0.13
N PHE A 20 -16.13 17.11 -1.24
CA PHE A 20 -17.31 16.24 -1.29
C PHE A 20 -16.95 14.78 -1.00
N ILE A 21 -15.92 14.24 -1.67
CA ILE A 21 -15.49 12.84 -1.49
C ILE A 21 -14.97 12.61 -0.07
N PHE A 22 -14.18 13.56 0.46
CA PHE A 22 -13.60 13.45 1.80
C PHE A 22 -14.68 13.41 2.89
N ASN A 23 -15.76 14.19 2.72
CA ASN A 23 -16.88 14.25 3.65
C ASN A 23 -18.01 13.25 3.36
N PHE A 24 -17.88 12.46 2.30
CA PHE A 24 -18.88 11.46 1.91
C PHE A 24 -19.27 10.49 3.05
N PRO A 25 -18.35 10.03 3.92
CA PRO A 25 -18.72 9.17 5.04
C PRO A 25 -19.76 9.78 5.98
N PHE A 26 -19.79 11.10 6.17
CA PHE A 26 -20.76 11.78 7.03
C PHE A 26 -22.18 11.79 6.46
N LEU A 27 -22.32 11.62 5.15
CA LEU A 27 -23.61 11.40 4.50
C LEU A 27 -24.25 10.08 4.98
N LEU A 28 -23.40 9.09 5.24
CA LEU A 28 -23.75 7.74 5.67
C LEU A 28 -23.45 7.59 7.16
N SER A 29 -24.34 8.10 8.02
CA SER A 29 -24.21 7.83 9.45
C SER A 29 -24.47 6.33 9.68
N ILE A 30 -23.39 5.57 9.86
CA ILE A 30 -23.45 4.14 10.17
C ILE A 30 -23.83 4.01 11.65
N GLY A 31 -25.13 4.06 11.93
CA GLY A 31 -25.67 3.65 13.22
C GLY A 31 -25.62 2.14 13.38
N LYS A 32 -25.55 1.63 14.62
CA LYS A 32 -25.39 0.21 14.96
C LYS A 32 -26.36 -0.76 14.27
N THR A 33 -27.49 -0.31 13.74
CA THR A 33 -28.52 -1.18 13.13
C THR A 33 -29.22 -0.63 11.89
N THR A 34 -28.98 0.62 11.47
CA THR A 34 -29.60 1.22 10.27
C THR A 34 -28.68 2.24 9.61
N ILE A 35 -28.65 2.23 8.27
CA ILE A 35 -27.99 3.27 7.48
C ILE A 35 -28.99 4.41 7.33
N LEU A 36 -28.75 5.53 8.02
CA LEU A 36 -29.56 6.73 7.89
C LEU A 36 -28.79 7.78 7.09
N VAL A 37 -29.41 8.25 6.00
CA VAL A 37 -28.85 9.33 5.18
C VAL A 37 -29.09 10.64 5.89
N ASN A 38 -28.03 11.22 6.46
CA ASN A 38 -28.12 12.47 7.22
C ASN A 38 -27.43 13.59 6.43
N PHE A 39 -28.23 14.37 5.69
CA PHE A 39 -27.72 15.51 4.89
C PHE A 39 -27.23 16.68 5.75
N GLN A 40 -27.81 16.85 6.94
CA GLN A 40 -27.48 17.95 7.84
C GLN A 40 -26.02 17.89 8.36
N PRO A 41 -25.53 16.78 8.95
CA PRO A 41 -24.14 16.69 9.40
C PRO A 41 -23.16 16.76 8.22
N PHE A 42 -23.52 16.21 7.07
CA PHE A 42 -22.70 16.30 5.86
C PHE A 42 -22.41 17.76 5.46
N TRP A 43 -23.44 18.60 5.33
CA TRP A 43 -23.25 20.00 4.92
C TRP A 43 -22.48 20.82 5.96
N VAL A 44 -22.69 20.54 7.25
CA VAL A 44 -21.93 21.19 8.32
C VAL A 44 -20.45 20.84 8.22
N SER A 45 -20.09 19.56 8.00
CA SER A 45 -18.69 19.15 7.84
C SER A 45 -18.04 19.78 6.60
N VAL A 46 -18.74 19.80 5.45
CA VAL A 46 -18.21 20.42 4.21
C VAL A 46 -17.91 21.90 4.41
N ILE A 47 -18.82 22.66 5.04
CA ILE A 47 -18.62 24.10 5.28
C ILE A 47 -17.50 24.33 6.30
N THR A 48 -17.43 23.50 7.34
CA THR A 48 -16.41 23.61 8.40
C THR A 48 -15.01 23.33 7.85
N ASP A 49 -14.84 22.28 7.05
CA ASP A 49 -13.57 21.96 6.41
C ASP A 49 -13.16 23.02 5.38
N PHE A 50 -14.12 23.57 4.63
CA PHE A 50 -13.85 24.67 3.70
C PHE A 50 -13.39 25.94 4.43
N GLN A 51 -14.01 26.27 5.57
CA GLN A 51 -13.59 27.39 6.42
C GLN A 51 -12.20 27.15 7.02
N LEU A 52 -11.89 25.93 7.44
CA LEU A 52 -10.56 25.55 7.93
C LEU A 52 -9.48 25.71 6.86
N LEU A 53 -9.79 25.38 5.60
CA LEU A 53 -8.87 25.56 4.47
C LEU A 53 -8.65 27.03 4.08
N LEU A 54 -9.67 27.88 4.24
CA LEU A 54 -9.57 29.31 3.93
C LEU A 54 -8.93 30.12 5.06
N ASP A 55 -9.02 29.66 6.31
CA ASP A 55 -8.45 30.35 7.47
C ASP A 55 -6.94 30.06 7.63
N ILE A 56 -6.15 30.51 6.65
CA ILE A 56 -4.68 30.46 6.61
C ILE A 56 -4.01 31.16 7.81
N LYS A 57 -4.77 31.98 8.55
CA LYS A 57 -4.25 32.77 9.68
C LYS A 57 -4.27 32.00 11.00
N ASN A 58 -5.02 30.90 11.10
CA ASN A 58 -5.10 30.10 12.32
C ASN A 58 -3.95 29.09 12.36
N SER A 59 -3.06 29.22 13.36
CA SER A 59 -1.87 28.36 13.51
C SER A 59 -2.21 26.87 13.65
N GLN A 60 -3.47 26.54 13.98
CA GLN A 60 -3.96 25.18 14.17
C GLN A 60 -3.79 24.28 12.94
N ALA A 61 -3.92 24.78 11.71
CA ALA A 61 -3.72 23.96 10.51
C ALA A 61 -2.25 23.54 10.35
N PHE A 62 -1.31 24.46 10.66
CA PHE A 62 0.12 24.17 10.67
C PHE A 62 0.53 23.32 11.87
N ASP A 63 -0.10 23.53 13.03
CA ASP A 63 0.13 22.72 14.22
C ASP A 63 -0.37 21.29 14.00
N LEU A 64 -1.54 21.08 13.38
CA LEU A 64 -2.02 19.74 12.98
C LEU A 64 -1.09 19.08 11.97
N LEU A 65 -0.60 19.80 10.95
CA LEU A 65 0.38 19.27 9.99
C LEU A 65 1.73 18.92 10.64
N ARG A 66 2.07 19.56 11.76
CA ARG A 66 3.29 19.31 12.54
C ARG A 66 3.11 18.21 13.58
N GLU A 67 1.90 18.09 14.13
CA GLU A 67 1.48 17.08 15.12
C GLU A 67 1.18 15.73 14.43
N LEU A 68 0.62 15.78 13.22
CA LEU A 68 0.80 14.71 12.23
C LEU A 68 2.30 14.63 12.01
N THR A 69 2.96 13.64 12.59
CA THR A 69 4.39 13.37 12.41
C THR A 69 4.67 12.90 10.96
N LEU A 70 4.26 13.69 9.96
CA LEU A 70 4.30 13.37 8.54
C LEU A 70 5.72 13.00 8.13
N PHE A 71 6.70 13.74 8.65
CA PHE A 71 8.11 13.44 8.40
C PHE A 71 8.54 12.09 8.98
N GLU A 72 8.12 11.74 10.20
CA GLU A 72 8.46 10.44 10.80
C GLU A 72 7.75 9.28 10.10
N SER A 73 6.47 9.46 9.77
CA SER A 73 5.67 8.47 9.04
C SER A 73 6.20 8.27 7.62
N TYR A 74 6.60 9.36 6.95
CA TYR A 74 7.25 9.32 5.66
C TYR A 74 8.61 8.61 5.73
N SER A 75 9.46 8.97 6.68
CA SER A 75 10.77 8.33 6.89
C SER A 75 10.62 6.83 7.18
N TYR A 76 9.64 6.46 8.01
CA TYR A 76 9.31 5.06 8.30
C TYR A 76 8.95 4.27 7.04
N THR A 77 8.02 4.79 6.24
CA THR A 77 7.60 4.15 4.98
C THR A 77 8.76 4.05 4.00
N MET A 78 9.60 5.09 3.89
CA MET A 78 10.79 5.05 3.02
C MET A 78 11.79 3.98 3.45
N LYS A 79 12.01 3.79 4.75
CA LYS A 79 12.86 2.70 5.27
C LYS A 79 12.32 1.32 4.92
N ILE A 80 11.00 1.11 5.07
CA ILE A 80 10.34 -0.14 4.69
C ILE A 80 10.51 -0.39 3.18
N LEU A 81 10.25 0.62 2.36
CA LEU A 81 10.29 0.50 0.90
C LEU A 81 11.71 0.20 0.41
N LEU A 82 12.72 0.89 0.97
CA LEU A 82 14.13 0.64 0.66
C LEU A 82 14.58 -0.76 1.14
N GLY A 83 14.17 -1.17 2.34
CA GLY A 83 14.44 -2.52 2.85
C GLY A 83 13.81 -3.61 1.96
N CYS A 84 12.56 -3.41 1.56
CA CYS A 84 11.85 -4.26 0.61
C CYS A 84 12.62 -4.37 -0.72
N LEU A 85 13.03 -3.24 -1.30
CA LEU A 85 13.74 -3.22 -2.58
C LEU A 85 15.05 -4.03 -2.53
N LEU A 86 15.84 -3.86 -1.46
CA LEU A 86 17.09 -4.59 -1.27
C LEU A 86 16.85 -6.10 -1.12
N VAL A 87 15.88 -6.49 -0.28
CA VAL A 87 15.52 -7.89 -0.07
C VAL A 87 15.06 -8.52 -1.38
N VAL A 88 14.13 -7.87 -2.09
CA VAL A 88 13.59 -8.35 -3.37
C VAL A 88 14.72 -8.56 -4.38
N THR A 89 15.61 -7.58 -4.52
CA THR A 89 16.69 -7.64 -5.51
C THR A 89 17.67 -8.78 -5.23
N ILE A 90 18.09 -8.94 -3.97
CA ILE A 90 19.03 -10.01 -3.59
C ILE A 90 18.36 -11.38 -3.74
N LEU A 91 17.14 -11.54 -3.21
CA LEU A 91 16.46 -12.83 -3.22
C LEU A 91 16.07 -13.24 -4.64
N SER A 92 15.61 -12.30 -5.47
CA SER A 92 15.26 -12.60 -6.87
C SER A 92 16.49 -13.03 -7.66
N MET A 93 17.63 -12.37 -7.50
CA MET A 93 18.88 -12.76 -8.17
C MET A 93 19.29 -14.19 -7.80
N VAL A 94 19.29 -14.50 -6.50
CA VAL A 94 19.65 -15.85 -6.02
C VAL A 94 18.68 -16.89 -6.57
N ILE A 95 17.37 -16.65 -6.47
CA ILE A 95 16.35 -17.61 -6.94
C ILE A 95 16.42 -17.78 -8.45
N SER A 96 16.56 -16.72 -9.24
CA SER A 96 16.69 -16.81 -10.69
C SER A 96 17.90 -17.64 -11.11
N ILE A 97 19.06 -17.48 -10.45
CA ILE A 97 20.24 -18.31 -10.70
C ILE A 97 19.95 -19.78 -10.37
N LEU A 98 19.30 -20.07 -9.23
CA LEU A 98 18.93 -21.43 -8.86
C LEU A 98 17.98 -22.07 -9.86
N VAL A 99 16.96 -21.34 -10.34
CA VAL A 99 16.02 -21.79 -11.37
C VAL A 99 16.73 -22.11 -12.67
N MET A 100 17.78 -21.37 -13.03
CA MET A 100 18.53 -21.60 -14.25
C MET A 100 19.42 -22.84 -14.20
N ILE A 101 20.07 -23.09 -13.06
CA ILE A 101 20.95 -24.26 -12.88
C ILE A 101 20.11 -25.54 -12.73
N ALA A 102 18.83 -25.41 -12.36
CA ALA A 102 17.93 -26.55 -12.22
C ALA A 102 17.72 -27.31 -13.54
N PRO A 103 17.60 -28.65 -13.49
CA PRO A 103 17.33 -29.47 -14.67
C PRO A 103 15.95 -29.14 -15.26
N GLY A 104 15.80 -29.31 -16.58
CA GLY A 104 14.63 -28.83 -17.35
C GLY A 104 13.26 -29.18 -16.73
N ARG A 105 13.10 -30.39 -16.18
CA ARG A 105 11.86 -30.82 -15.51
C ARG A 105 11.51 -29.97 -14.28
N ILE A 106 12.52 -29.59 -13.47
CA ILE A 106 12.33 -28.80 -12.25
C ILE A 106 12.15 -27.33 -12.63
N ARG A 107 12.91 -26.85 -13.61
CA ARG A 107 12.81 -25.48 -14.11
C ARG A 107 11.42 -25.15 -14.64
N ASP A 108 10.81 -26.05 -15.40
CA ASP A 108 9.45 -25.86 -15.92
C ASP A 108 8.39 -25.82 -14.79
N GLY A 109 8.59 -26.63 -13.74
CA GLY A 109 7.75 -26.60 -12.54
C GLY A 109 7.88 -25.29 -11.76
N LEU A 110 9.11 -24.83 -11.53
CA LEU A 110 9.39 -23.58 -10.82
C LEU A 110 8.83 -22.36 -11.57
N LYS A 111 8.99 -22.32 -12.90
CA LYS A 111 8.40 -21.27 -13.75
C LYS A 111 6.89 -21.18 -13.59
N LYS A 112 6.20 -22.32 -13.72
CA LYS A 112 4.74 -22.36 -13.55
C LYS A 112 4.30 -21.90 -12.15
N MET A 113 5.08 -22.20 -11.11
CA MET A 113 4.79 -21.69 -9.76
C MET A 113 4.98 -20.17 -9.67
N ILE A 114 6.05 -19.63 -10.25
CA ILE A 114 6.32 -18.19 -10.28
C ILE A 114 5.18 -17.46 -11.03
N ASP A 115 4.81 -17.95 -12.21
CA ASP A 115 3.72 -17.39 -13.02
C ASP A 115 2.37 -17.47 -12.29
N PHE A 116 2.14 -18.53 -11.51
CA PHE A 116 0.94 -18.65 -10.69
C PHE A 116 0.89 -17.56 -9.61
N PHE A 117 1.97 -17.35 -8.86
CA PHE A 117 2.01 -16.35 -7.78
C PHE A 117 1.93 -14.91 -8.30
N GLU A 118 2.47 -14.63 -9.48
CA GLU A 118 2.33 -13.32 -10.15
C GLU A 118 0.87 -13.03 -10.53
N ALA A 119 0.14 -14.05 -11.00
CA ALA A 119 -1.26 -13.90 -11.40
C ALA A 119 -2.22 -13.69 -10.21
N VAL A 120 -1.75 -13.91 -8.97
CA VAL A 120 -2.58 -13.69 -7.78
C VAL A 120 -2.70 -12.20 -7.48
N PRO A 121 -3.91 -11.65 -7.32
CA PRO A 121 -4.07 -10.25 -6.96
C PRO A 121 -3.47 -9.96 -5.58
N ASP A 122 -2.72 -8.86 -5.47
CA ASP A 122 -1.98 -8.43 -4.28
C ASP A 122 -2.82 -8.47 -3.00
N LEU A 123 -4.08 -8.04 -3.10
CA LEU A 123 -5.01 -8.02 -1.98
C LEU A 123 -5.25 -9.42 -1.41
N LEU A 124 -5.38 -10.45 -2.25
CA LEU A 124 -5.56 -11.82 -1.76
C LEU A 124 -4.33 -12.31 -1.00
N ILE A 125 -3.12 -12.00 -1.47
CA ILE A 125 -1.87 -12.35 -0.79
C ILE A 125 -1.82 -11.70 0.60
N ILE A 126 -2.12 -10.40 0.68
CA ILE A 126 -2.18 -9.68 1.95
C ILE A 126 -3.17 -10.34 2.91
N PHE A 127 -4.37 -10.68 2.41
CA PHE A 127 -5.39 -11.39 3.20
C PHE A 127 -4.92 -12.75 3.71
N PHE A 128 -4.27 -13.56 2.86
CA PHE A 128 -3.75 -14.87 3.26
C PHE A 128 -2.64 -14.75 4.30
N ILE A 129 -1.70 -13.83 4.11
CA ILE A 129 -0.63 -13.57 5.08
C ILE A 129 -1.24 -13.14 6.42
N GLN A 130 -2.19 -12.19 6.41
CA GLN A 130 -2.87 -11.74 7.63
C GLN A 130 -3.60 -12.89 8.34
N PHE A 131 -4.34 -13.71 7.59
CA PHE A 131 -5.02 -14.88 8.15
C PHE A 131 -4.04 -15.89 8.73
N PHE A 132 -2.94 -16.18 8.03
CA PHE A 132 -1.89 -17.06 8.50
C PHE A 132 -1.25 -16.55 9.79
N VAL A 133 -0.93 -15.25 9.88
CA VAL A 133 -0.40 -14.62 11.10
C VAL A 133 -1.35 -14.80 12.29
N ILE A 134 -2.65 -14.56 12.08
CA ILE A 134 -3.68 -14.70 13.11
C ILE A 134 -3.79 -16.16 13.58
N MET A 135 -3.81 -17.11 12.64
CA MET A 135 -3.90 -18.54 12.94
C MET A 135 -2.67 -19.02 13.71
N LEU A 136 -1.47 -18.63 13.29
CA LEU A 136 -0.21 -18.97 13.97
C LEU A 136 -0.20 -18.43 15.40
N TYR A 137 -0.66 -17.19 15.60
CA TYR A 137 -0.76 -16.58 16.93
C TYR A 137 -1.71 -17.36 17.85
N LYS A 138 -2.88 -17.78 17.33
CA LYS A 138 -3.84 -18.58 18.11
C LYS A 138 -3.28 -19.94 18.54
N THR A 139 -2.48 -20.58 17.68
CA THR A 139 -1.97 -21.93 17.94
C THR A 139 -0.72 -21.95 18.81
N THR A 140 0.20 -21.02 18.59
CA THR A 140 1.51 -21.02 19.28
C THR A 140 1.59 -20.08 20.47
N GLY A 141 0.68 -19.12 20.58
CA GLY A 141 0.75 -18.04 21.56
C GLY A 141 1.91 -17.05 21.33
N VAL A 142 2.79 -17.32 20.37
CA VAL A 142 3.95 -16.48 20.07
C VAL A 142 3.53 -15.38 19.11
N LYS A 143 3.68 -14.12 19.53
CA LYS A 143 3.57 -12.95 18.65
C LYS A 143 4.84 -12.81 17.79
N LEU A 144 5.15 -13.81 16.96
CA LEU A 144 6.31 -13.77 16.04
C LEU A 144 6.22 -12.58 15.07
N LEU A 145 5.00 -12.16 14.76
CA LEU A 145 4.68 -11.05 13.88
C LEU A 145 3.92 -10.01 14.72
N GLN A 146 4.64 -9.24 15.53
CA GLN A 146 4.06 -8.10 16.23
C GLN A 146 3.54 -7.10 15.19
N LEU A 147 2.23 -7.12 14.91
CA LEU A 147 1.57 -6.12 14.06
C LEU A 147 1.51 -4.74 14.73
N TYR A 148 1.71 -4.71 16.05
CA TYR A 148 1.76 -3.50 16.87
C TYR A 148 3.06 -3.49 17.65
N GLY A 149 3.72 -2.34 17.69
CA GLY A 149 4.95 -2.18 18.43
C GLY A 149 4.75 -2.46 19.92
N VAL A 150 5.41 -3.49 20.43
CA VAL A 150 5.50 -3.71 21.87
C VAL A 150 6.65 -2.84 22.38
N PHE A 151 6.42 -2.03 23.42
CA PHE A 151 7.39 -1.05 23.96
C PHE A 151 7.82 0.07 22.98
N GLY A 152 6.93 0.52 22.08
CA GLY A 152 7.18 1.69 21.24
C GLY A 152 8.04 1.45 19.98
N ALA A 153 8.47 0.20 19.72
CA ALA A 153 9.20 -0.15 18.51
C ALA A 153 8.24 -0.37 17.32
N LYS A 154 8.31 0.48 16.29
CA LYS A 154 7.48 0.33 15.08
C LYS A 154 7.79 -1.00 14.35
N PRO A 155 6.81 -1.78 13.91
CA PRO A 155 7.04 -3.12 13.34
C PRO A 155 7.48 -3.08 11.87
N TYR A 156 8.78 -3.29 11.60
CA TYR A 156 9.33 -3.26 10.24
C TYR A 156 9.23 -4.59 9.47
N PHE A 157 9.24 -5.73 10.17
CA PHE A 157 9.37 -7.03 9.52
C PHE A 157 8.14 -7.43 8.71
N VAL A 158 6.94 -7.31 9.30
CA VAL A 158 5.67 -7.69 8.64
C VAL A 158 5.44 -6.88 7.36
N PRO A 159 5.54 -5.53 7.37
CA PRO A 159 5.35 -4.73 6.17
C PRO A 159 6.37 -5.05 5.09
N ILE A 160 7.65 -5.24 5.44
CA ILE A 160 8.69 -5.57 4.46
C ILE A 160 8.36 -6.89 3.76
N VAL A 161 8.05 -7.96 4.51
CA VAL A 161 7.73 -9.26 3.93
C VAL A 161 6.49 -9.17 3.02
N THR A 162 5.44 -8.51 3.49
CA THR A 162 4.17 -8.41 2.76
C THR A 162 4.32 -7.60 1.48
N ILE A 163 5.00 -6.45 1.54
CA ILE A 163 5.22 -5.58 0.38
C ILE A 163 6.23 -6.21 -0.60
N SER A 164 7.20 -6.99 -0.10
CA SER A 164 8.20 -7.66 -0.95
C SER A 164 7.67 -8.86 -1.72
N PHE A 165 6.55 -9.44 -1.31
CA PHE A 165 6.07 -10.69 -1.86
C PHE A 165 5.81 -10.61 -3.38
N LEU A 166 4.96 -9.68 -3.83
CA LEU A 166 4.64 -9.57 -5.25
C LEU A 166 5.85 -9.10 -6.10
N PRO A 167 6.57 -8.02 -5.73
CA PRO A 167 7.73 -7.57 -6.51
C PRO A 167 8.82 -8.63 -6.66
N LEU A 168 8.94 -9.55 -5.70
CA LEU A 168 9.87 -10.67 -5.78
C LEU A 168 9.54 -11.61 -6.94
N PHE A 169 8.27 -12.03 -7.09
CA PHE A 169 7.89 -12.94 -8.18
C PHE A 169 8.00 -12.26 -9.54
N LEU A 170 7.59 -10.99 -9.62
CA LEU A 170 7.72 -10.18 -10.84
C LEU A 170 9.19 -10.07 -11.28
N LEU A 171 10.10 -9.78 -10.35
CA LEU A 171 11.52 -9.63 -10.67
C LEU A 171 12.19 -10.98 -11.01
N ILE A 172 11.81 -12.08 -10.35
CA ILE A 172 12.31 -13.42 -10.69
C ILE A 172 11.88 -13.79 -12.11
N GLN A 173 10.61 -13.57 -12.45
CA GLN A 173 10.07 -13.90 -13.76
C GLN A 173 10.76 -13.07 -14.85
N PHE A 174 10.92 -11.76 -14.63
CA PHE A 174 11.65 -10.86 -15.52
C PHE A 174 13.08 -11.36 -15.77
N LEU A 175 13.86 -11.59 -14.71
CA LEU A 175 15.25 -12.05 -14.81
C LEU A 175 15.33 -13.41 -15.50
N THR A 176 14.44 -14.34 -15.17
CA THR A 176 14.45 -15.68 -15.76
C THR A 176 14.14 -15.63 -17.25
N ASN A 177 13.19 -14.79 -17.69
CA ASN A 177 12.83 -14.69 -19.10
C ASN A 177 13.91 -14.01 -19.96
N GLU A 178 14.50 -12.91 -19.47
CA GLU A 178 15.60 -12.21 -20.15
C GLU A 178 16.84 -13.09 -20.34
N ILE A 179 17.26 -13.79 -19.28
CA ILE A 179 18.50 -14.59 -19.37
C ILE A 179 18.32 -15.81 -20.28
N ILE A 180 17.13 -16.40 -20.33
CA ILE A 180 16.82 -17.50 -21.26
C ILE A 180 16.86 -17.03 -22.72
N PHE A 181 16.36 -15.83 -22.99
CA PHE A 181 16.45 -15.23 -24.32
C PHE A 181 17.91 -15.07 -24.77
N CYS A 182 18.81 -14.65 -23.88
CA CYS A 182 20.24 -14.60 -24.17
C CYS A 182 20.87 -15.97 -24.47
N LEU A 183 20.49 -17.03 -23.74
CA LEU A 183 21.05 -18.38 -23.95
C LEU A 183 20.58 -19.05 -25.23
N LEU A 184 19.37 -18.76 -25.72
CA LEU A 184 18.84 -19.31 -26.99
C LEU A 184 19.41 -18.62 -28.23
N LYS A 185 20.04 -17.45 -28.07
CA LYS A 185 20.62 -16.66 -29.15
C LYS A 185 22.13 -16.87 -29.33
N SER A 186 22.79 -17.53 -28.38
CA SER A 186 24.21 -17.93 -28.44
C SER A 186 24.39 -19.32 -29.04
#